data_AF-A0A3L8CZ49-F1
#
_entry.id   AF-A0A3L8CZ49-F1
#
_cell.length_a   1.000
_cell.length_b   1.000
_cell.length_c   1.000
_cell.angle_alpha   90.00
_cell.angle_beta   90.00
_cell.angle_gamma   90.00
#
_symmetry.space_group_name_H-M   'P 1'
#
loop_
_entity.id
_entity.type
_entity.pdbx_description
1 polymer ?
#
loop_
_entity_poly.entity_id
_entity_poly.type
_entity_poly.pdbx_seq_one_letter_code
_entity_poly.pdbx_strand_id
1 'polypeptide(L)'
;MASANKQQKRATRAKAKAKQNRSQRAAAPVELDPNDDRIDFESVDLTELFKEMLDAAKISQQAMCTAFLEHPLLALVLQQEGEETATDFIIGALLEYRQWSTEADEASALAWIESPAFQADYVAASAAIADQNQQN
;
A
#
# COMPACT_ATOMS: atom_id res chain seq x y z
N MET A 1 -59.23 -17.04 -11.12
CA MET A 1 -57.89 -16.80 -11.70
C MET A 1 -57.30 -15.53 -11.08
N ALA A 2 -56.22 -15.64 -10.30
CA ALA A 2 -55.65 -14.50 -9.58
C ALA A 2 -54.80 -13.62 -10.51
N SER A 3 -55.18 -12.36 -10.66
CA SER A 3 -54.61 -11.39 -11.58
C SER A 3 -53.10 -11.13 -11.35
N ALA A 4 -52.33 -11.14 -12.44
CA ALA A 4 -50.88 -10.92 -12.54
C ALA A 4 -50.37 -9.64 -11.84
N ASN A 5 -51.26 -8.68 -11.57
CA ASN A 5 -50.93 -7.39 -10.98
C ASN A 5 -50.48 -7.52 -9.49
N LYS A 6 -50.98 -8.52 -8.74
CA LYS A 6 -50.55 -8.75 -7.35
C LYS A 6 -49.16 -9.36 -7.23
N GLN A 7 -48.69 -10.09 -8.24
CA GLN A 7 -47.34 -10.70 -8.25
C GLN A 7 -46.25 -9.65 -8.51
N GLN A 8 -46.50 -8.68 -9.41
CA GLN A 8 -45.55 -7.59 -9.69
C GLN A 8 -45.26 -6.71 -8.47
N LYS A 9 -46.27 -6.39 -7.65
CA LYS A 9 -46.08 -5.62 -6.40
C LYS A 9 -45.26 -6.33 -5.32
N ARG A 10 -45.23 -7.67 -5.31
CA ARG A 10 -44.37 -8.43 -4.36
C ARG A 10 -42.92 -8.48 -4.85
N ALA A 11 -42.71 -8.60 -6.16
CA ALA A 11 -41.38 -8.60 -6.78
C ALA A 11 -40.64 -7.24 -6.61
N THR A 12 -41.36 -6.12 -6.71
CA THR A 12 -40.76 -4.78 -6.54
C THR A 12 -40.35 -4.50 -5.09
N ARG A 13 -41.14 -4.97 -4.11
CA ARG A 13 -40.80 -4.84 -2.67
C ARG A 13 -39.59 -5.69 -2.27
N ALA A 14 -39.44 -6.89 -2.84
CA ALA A 14 -38.26 -7.73 -2.61
C ALA A 14 -36.97 -7.10 -3.17
N LYS A 15 -37.03 -6.49 -4.36
CA LYS A 15 -35.89 -5.78 -4.97
C LYS A 15 -35.48 -4.53 -4.18
N ALA A 16 -36.44 -3.78 -3.63
CA ALA A 16 -36.14 -2.61 -2.80
C ALA A 16 -35.41 -3.00 -1.50
N LYS A 17 -35.85 -4.08 -0.84
CA LYS A 17 -35.23 -4.56 0.41
C LYS A 17 -33.82 -5.14 0.20
N ALA A 18 -33.56 -5.77 -0.94
CA ALA A 18 -32.23 -6.25 -1.31
C ALA A 18 -31.24 -5.11 -1.61
N LYS A 19 -31.70 -4.01 -2.22
CA LYS A 19 -30.85 -2.83 -2.49
C LYS A 19 -30.49 -2.09 -1.20
N GLN A 20 -31.44 -1.98 -0.26
CA GLN A 20 -31.22 -1.34 1.06
C GLN A 20 -30.25 -2.14 1.95
N ASN A 21 -30.33 -3.48 1.94
CA ASN A 21 -29.37 -4.34 2.65
C ASN A 21 -27.97 -4.34 2.00
N ARG A 22 -27.86 -4.01 0.71
CA ARG A 22 -26.54 -3.88 0.04
C ARG A 22 -25.86 -2.56 0.39
N SER A 23 -26.60 -1.47 0.57
CA SER A 23 -26.06 -0.18 1.00
C SER A 23 -25.67 -0.13 2.48
N GLN A 24 -26.27 -0.96 3.35
CA GLN A 24 -25.86 -1.10 4.76
C GLN A 24 -24.63 -1.99 4.96
N ARG A 25 -24.14 -2.61 3.88
CA ARG A 25 -22.92 -3.43 3.85
C ARG A 25 -21.77 -2.72 3.14
N ALA A 26 -21.90 -1.43 2.85
CA ALA A 26 -20.71 -0.59 2.74
C ALA A 26 -20.09 -0.63 4.13
N ALA A 27 -18.85 -1.12 4.22
CA ALA A 27 -18.08 -1.08 5.44
C ALA A 27 -18.23 0.33 6.03
N ALA A 28 -18.61 0.43 7.30
CA ALA A 28 -18.58 1.71 7.97
C ALA A 28 -17.19 2.31 7.71
N PRO A 29 -17.08 3.62 7.41
CA PRO A 29 -15.79 4.28 7.48
C PRO A 29 -15.18 3.87 8.81
N VAL A 30 -13.97 3.32 8.79
CA VAL A 30 -13.24 3.05 10.01
C VAL A 30 -13.16 4.42 10.70
N GLU A 31 -13.95 4.61 11.76
CA GLU A 31 -13.78 5.77 12.63
C GLU A 31 -12.42 5.56 13.28
N LEU A 32 -11.37 6.07 12.63
CA LEU A 32 -10.07 6.26 13.25
C LEU A 32 -10.35 7.08 14.51
N ASP A 33 -9.94 6.56 15.68
CA ASP A 33 -10.08 7.30 16.93
C ASP A 33 -9.39 8.66 16.71
N PRO A 34 -10.07 9.79 16.94
CA PRO A 34 -9.45 11.10 16.77
C PRO A 34 -8.25 11.34 17.70
N ASN A 35 -7.99 10.43 18.64
CA ASN A 35 -6.79 10.37 19.48
C ASN A 35 -5.81 9.25 19.07
N ASP A 36 -6.01 8.64 17.90
CA ASP A 36 -5.08 7.68 17.33
C ASP A 36 -3.91 8.43 16.68
N ASP A 37 -2.77 8.45 17.37
CA ASP A 37 -1.53 9.10 16.91
C ASP A 37 -0.78 8.25 15.84
N ARG A 38 -1.38 7.17 15.34
CA ARG A 38 -0.81 6.32 14.27
C ARG A 38 -0.79 7.04 12.93
N ILE A 39 0.18 6.69 12.08
CA ILE A 39 0.22 7.18 10.70
C ILE A 39 -0.99 6.63 9.95
N ASP A 40 -1.71 7.53 9.29
CA ASP A 40 -2.67 7.17 8.27
C ASP A 40 -1.96 6.93 6.93
N PHE A 41 -1.80 5.66 6.56
CA PHE A 41 -1.14 5.27 5.31
C PHE A 41 -1.92 5.66 4.05
N GLU A 42 -3.22 5.91 4.14
CA GLU A 42 -4.00 6.36 2.98
C GLU A 42 -3.74 7.84 2.67
N SER A 43 -3.26 8.62 3.64
CA SER A 43 -3.00 10.06 3.50
C SER A 43 -1.53 10.47 3.63
N VAL A 44 -0.63 9.54 3.95
CA VAL A 44 0.81 9.83 4.05
C VAL A 44 1.35 10.26 2.68
N ASP A 45 2.03 11.41 2.66
CA ASP A 45 2.67 11.91 1.44
C ASP A 45 4.04 11.24 1.26
N LEU A 46 4.13 10.34 0.28
CA LEU A 46 5.36 9.63 -0.07
C LEU A 46 6.23 10.40 -1.08
N THR A 47 5.81 11.59 -1.52
CA THR A 47 6.49 12.34 -2.59
C THR A 47 7.96 12.64 -2.26
N GLU A 48 8.27 13.03 -1.03
CA GLU A 48 9.66 13.34 -0.64
C GLU A 48 10.52 12.07 -0.62
N LEU A 49 10.02 10.98 -0.04
CA LEU A 49 10.66 9.66 -0.09
C LEU A 49 10.95 9.25 -1.54
N PHE A 50 9.98 9.40 -2.44
CA PHE A 50 10.13 9.02 -3.84
C PHE A 50 11.15 9.89 -4.59
N LYS A 51 11.26 11.18 -4.26
CA LYS A 51 12.31 12.06 -4.80
C LYS A 51 13.69 11.61 -4.34
N GLU A 52 13.86 11.31 -3.06
CA GLU A 52 15.12 10.80 -2.52
C GLU A 52 15.52 9.48 -3.18
N MET A 53 14.58 8.54 -3.31
CA MET A 53 14.77 7.28 -4.03
C MET A 53 15.14 7.51 -5.50
N LEU A 54 14.48 8.45 -6.19
CA LEU A 54 14.77 8.78 -7.59
C LEU A 54 16.18 9.38 -7.76
N ASP A 55 16.61 10.24 -6.84
CA ASP A 55 17.95 10.80 -6.86
C ASP A 55 19.02 9.74 -6.62
N ALA A 56 18.79 8.83 -5.66
CA ALA A 56 19.67 7.69 -5.40
C ALA A 56 19.69 6.69 -6.58
N ALA A 57 18.56 6.50 -7.26
CA ALA A 57 18.45 5.61 -8.42
C ALA A 57 19.33 6.04 -9.61
N LYS A 58 19.72 7.32 -9.68
CA LYS A 58 20.69 7.83 -10.68
C LYS A 58 22.10 7.26 -10.46
N ILE A 59 22.40 6.78 -9.27
CA ILE A 59 23.68 6.14 -8.92
C ILE A 59 23.57 4.64 -9.20
N SER A 60 22.63 3.96 -8.55
CA SER A 60 22.33 2.54 -8.77
C SER A 60 20.98 2.15 -8.15
N GLN A 61 20.45 0.99 -8.55
CA GLN A 61 19.23 0.43 -7.94
C GLN A 61 19.48 0.04 -6.47
N GLN A 62 20.64 -0.52 -6.13
CA GLN A 62 21.05 -0.72 -4.73
C GLN A 62 21.05 0.58 -3.92
N ALA A 63 21.56 1.70 -4.46
CA ALA A 63 21.56 2.99 -3.76
C ALA A 63 20.13 3.50 -3.48
N MET A 64 19.22 3.30 -4.45
CA MET A 64 17.80 3.59 -4.25
C MET A 64 17.18 2.69 -3.17
N CYS A 65 17.49 1.39 -3.14
CA CYS A 65 17.05 0.50 -2.08
C CYS A 65 17.60 0.92 -0.71
N THR A 66 18.86 1.38 -0.63
CA THR A 66 19.44 1.90 0.61
C THR A 66 18.70 3.14 1.10
N ALA A 67 18.48 4.14 0.23
CA ALA A 67 17.74 5.34 0.59
C ALA A 67 16.31 5.02 1.10
N PHE A 68 15.64 4.06 0.47
CA PHE A 68 14.33 3.59 0.91
C PHE A 68 14.38 2.91 2.29
N LEU A 69 15.31 1.97 2.48
CA LEU A 69 15.44 1.17 3.71
C LEU A 69 15.89 1.99 4.92
N GLU A 70 16.69 3.04 4.72
CA GLU A 70 17.15 3.93 5.79
C GLU A 70 16.12 5.02 6.12
N HIS A 71 15.08 5.18 5.31
CA HIS A 71 14.14 6.28 5.49
C HIS A 71 13.38 6.14 6.83
N PRO A 72 13.30 7.22 7.65
CA PRO A 72 12.69 7.17 8.99
C PRO A 72 11.24 6.67 9.01
N LEU A 73 10.52 6.84 7.89
CA LEU A 73 9.14 6.37 7.74
C LEU A 73 9.01 4.86 7.96
N LEU A 74 9.95 4.03 7.48
CA LEU A 74 9.88 2.58 7.64
C LEU A 74 10.03 2.15 9.10
N ALA A 75 10.92 2.81 9.83
CA ALA A 75 11.08 2.59 11.27
C ALA A 75 9.80 2.95 12.03
N LEU A 76 9.15 4.06 11.64
CA LEU A 76 7.90 4.51 12.26
C LEU A 76 6.74 3.55 11.96
N VAL A 77 6.60 3.09 10.72
CA VAL A 77 5.60 2.08 10.30
C VAL A 77 5.78 0.79 11.10
N LEU A 78 7.01 0.27 11.18
CA LEU A 78 7.33 -0.93 11.95
C LEU A 78 7.01 -0.76 13.43
N GLN A 79 7.28 0.42 14.00
CA GLN A 79 7.01 0.71 15.41
C GLN A 79 5.51 0.77 15.73
N GLN A 80 4.72 1.36 14.84
CA GLN A 80 3.30 1.62 15.09
C GLN A 80 2.40 0.43 14.74
N GLU A 81 2.68 -0.24 13.61
CA GLU A 81 1.81 -1.28 13.05
C GLU A 81 2.42 -2.69 13.10
N GLY A 82 3.72 -2.79 13.37
CA GLY A 82 4.42 -4.08 13.44
C GLY A 82 4.89 -4.62 12.09
N GLU A 83 5.48 -5.81 12.12
CA GLU A 83 6.25 -6.37 11.00
C GLU A 83 5.39 -6.75 9.78
N GLU A 84 4.19 -7.32 10.02
CA GLU A 84 3.29 -7.75 8.94
C GLU A 84 2.83 -6.56 8.11
N THR A 85 2.33 -5.51 8.77
CA THR A 85 1.87 -4.28 8.11
C THR A 85 3.03 -3.49 7.50
N ALA A 86 4.21 -3.48 8.13
CA ALA A 86 5.40 -2.86 7.54
C ALA A 86 5.82 -3.54 6.24
N THR A 87 5.67 -4.85 6.13
CA THR A 87 5.98 -5.59 4.90
C THR A 87 5.01 -5.21 3.78
N ASP A 88 3.71 -5.15 4.07
CA ASP A 88 2.70 -4.72 3.10
C ASP A 88 2.94 -3.27 2.65
N PHE A 89 3.26 -2.38 3.59
CA PHE A 89 3.62 -1.00 3.30
C PHE A 89 4.85 -0.90 2.39
N ILE A 90 5.89 -1.71 2.66
CA ILE A 90 7.10 -1.74 1.84
C ILE A 90 6.78 -2.09 0.39
N ILE A 91 5.99 -3.14 0.17
CA ILE A 91 5.62 -3.56 -1.19
C ILE A 91 4.75 -2.47 -1.85
N GLY A 92 3.76 -1.94 -1.15
CA GLY A 92 2.89 -0.87 -1.65
C GLY A 92 3.67 0.39 -2.07
N ALA A 93 4.57 0.87 -1.21
CA ALA A 93 5.40 2.03 -1.48
C ALA A 93 6.34 1.82 -2.68
N LEU A 94 6.92 0.62 -2.83
CA LEU A 94 7.76 0.29 -3.99
C LEU A 94 6.96 0.21 -5.29
N LEU A 95 5.75 -0.33 -5.24
CA LEU A 95 4.83 -0.36 -6.39
C LEU A 95 4.47 1.06 -6.82
N GLU A 96 4.04 1.89 -5.87
CA GLU A 96 3.66 3.27 -6.13
C GLU A 96 4.84 4.09 -6.66
N TYR A 97 6.02 3.96 -6.04
CA TYR A 97 7.25 4.59 -6.52
C TYR A 97 7.54 4.23 -7.99
N ARG A 98 7.37 2.95 -8.35
CA ARG A 98 7.67 2.48 -9.70
C ARG A 98 6.68 3.03 -10.71
N GLN A 99 5.39 3.04 -10.37
CA GLN A 99 4.34 3.65 -11.20
C GLN A 99 4.58 5.16 -11.37
N TRP A 100 4.90 5.85 -10.28
CA TRP A 100 5.16 7.29 -10.26
C TRP A 100 6.40 7.69 -11.07
N SER A 101 7.50 6.92 -10.96
CA SER A 101 8.79 7.26 -11.59
C SER A 101 8.91 6.86 -13.06
N THR A 102 8.17 5.85 -13.51
CA THR A 102 8.33 5.26 -14.86
C THR A 102 7.05 5.17 -15.67
N GLU A 103 5.91 5.65 -15.15
CA GLU A 103 4.57 5.46 -15.75
C GLU A 103 4.23 3.98 -16.01
N ALA A 104 4.89 3.06 -15.27
CA ALA A 104 4.62 1.64 -15.37
C ALA A 104 3.23 1.32 -14.83
N ASP A 105 2.59 0.28 -15.38
CA ASP A 105 1.39 -0.29 -14.77
C ASP A 105 1.75 -1.13 -13.53
N GLU A 106 0.76 -1.42 -12.70
CA GLU A 106 0.95 -2.19 -11.47
C GLU A 106 1.58 -3.56 -11.72
N ALA A 107 1.18 -4.24 -12.80
CA ALA A 107 1.74 -5.55 -13.16
C ALA A 107 3.23 -5.47 -13.50
N SER A 108 3.67 -4.45 -14.27
CA SER A 108 5.10 -4.25 -14.56
C SER A 108 5.87 -3.81 -13.34
N ALA A 109 5.26 -3.02 -12.45
CA ALA A 109 5.86 -2.63 -11.19
C ALA A 109 6.09 -3.84 -10.27
N LEU A 110 5.09 -4.71 -10.15
CA LEU A 110 5.18 -5.95 -9.38
C LEU A 110 6.25 -6.88 -9.95
N ALA A 111 6.25 -7.10 -11.27
CA ALA A 111 7.26 -7.93 -11.93
C ALA A 111 8.69 -7.38 -11.76
N TRP A 112 8.83 -6.06 -11.62
CA TRP A 112 10.12 -5.44 -11.31
C TRP A 112 10.58 -5.74 -9.88
N ILE A 113 9.70 -5.62 -8.88
CA ILE A 113 10.00 -5.95 -7.47
C ILE A 113 10.33 -7.45 -7.33
N GLU A 114 9.59 -8.31 -8.02
CA GLU A 114 9.82 -9.76 -8.03
C GLU A 114 11.06 -10.18 -8.83
N SER A 115 11.70 -9.25 -9.55
CA SER A 115 12.83 -9.59 -10.40
C SER A 115 14.05 -10.00 -9.56
N PRO A 116 14.87 -10.97 -10.01
CA PRO A 116 16.08 -11.37 -9.30
C PRO A 116 17.08 -10.23 -9.14
N ALA A 117 17.11 -9.29 -10.09
CA ALA A 117 17.98 -8.11 -10.03
C ALA A 117 17.58 -7.21 -8.86
N PHE A 118 16.29 -6.86 -8.75
CA PHE A 118 15.80 -6.04 -7.65
C PHE A 118 15.99 -6.72 -6.29
N GLN A 119 15.67 -8.00 -6.17
CA GLN A 119 15.85 -8.75 -4.93
C GLN A 119 17.32 -8.79 -4.49
N ALA A 120 18.26 -8.97 -5.43
CA ALA A 120 19.68 -8.96 -5.13
C ALA A 120 20.14 -7.58 -4.61
N ASP A 121 19.73 -6.50 -5.27
CA ASP A 121 20.08 -5.14 -4.87
C ASP A 121 19.44 -4.75 -3.54
N TYR A 122 18.19 -5.16 -3.29
CA TYR A 122 17.49 -4.95 -2.03
C TYR A 122 18.17 -5.67 -0.86
N VAL A 123 18.55 -6.94 -1.05
CA VAL A 123 19.29 -7.71 -0.03
C VAL A 123 20.69 -7.15 0.18
N ALA A 124 21.38 -6.69 -0.88
CA ALA A 124 22.68 -6.07 -0.74
C ALA A 124 22.59 -4.74 0.03
N ALA A 125 21.55 -3.94 -0.21
CA ALA A 125 21.28 -2.72 0.53
C ALA A 125 21.00 -3.01 2.02
N SER A 126 20.13 -3.98 2.33
CA SER A 126 19.81 -4.33 3.72
C SER A 126 21.02 -4.87 4.49
N ALA A 127 21.84 -5.71 3.85
CA ALA A 127 23.09 -6.19 4.44
C ALA A 127 24.07 -5.04 4.74
N ALA A 128 24.24 -4.12 3.79
CA ALA A 128 25.13 -2.97 3.98
C ALA A 128 24.70 -2.07 5.16
N ILE A 129 23.39 -1.84 5.32
CA ILE A 129 22.83 -1.07 6.44
C ILE A 129 23.06 -1.81 7.76
N ALA A 130 22.83 -3.13 7.80
CA ALA A 130 23.07 -3.94 8.99
C ALA A 130 24.55 -3.89 9.42
N ASP A 131 25.48 -3.97 8.47
CA ASP A 131 26.92 -3.86 8.73
C ASP A 131 27.29 -2.47 9.26
N GLN A 132 26.71 -1.40 8.72
CA GLN A 132 26.92 -0.02 9.21
C GLN A 132 26.42 0.16 10.64
N ASN A 133 25.23 -0.37 10.94
CA ASN A 133 24.64 -0.28 12.28
C ASN A 133 25.39 -1.09 13.34
N GLN A 134 26.17 -2.10 12.94
CA GLN A 134 27.04 -2.85 13.86
C GLN A 134 28.36 -2.13 14.17
N GLN A 135 28.76 -1.16 13.34
CA GLN A 135 30.02 -0.43 13.47
C GLN A 135 29.87 0.90 14.23
N ASN A 136 28.64 1.36 14.44
CA ASN A 136 28.27 2.54 15.22
C ASN A 136 27.85 2.17 16.66
#